data_AF-A0AAW9KA50-F1
#
_entry.id   AF-A0AAW9KA50-F1
#
_cell.length_a   1.000
_cell.length_b   1.000
_cell.length_c   1.000
_cell.angle_alpha   90.00
_cell.angle_beta   90.00
_cell.angle_gamma   90.00
#
_symmetry.space_group_name_H-M   'P 1'
#
loop_
_entity.id
_entity.type
_entity.pdbx_description
1 polymer ?
#
loop_
_entity_poly.entity_id
_entity_poly.type
_entity_poly.pdbx_seq_one_letter_code
_entity_poly.pdbx_strand_id
1 'polypeptide(L)'
;GIVKGNENGTFKPNQNVTEAEFIRMLVVGLTGKDLEDSYLTDRWSDKYYNFLYFKNYPVDGYADLQLRNKYITREHVAEIVSSADGVNFEGDQAIQYVLGKKYALGRIPGENTIKGYMGHETITRAEVLQLIKNLTDHGMAN
;
A
#
# COMPACT_ATOMS: atom_id res chain seq x y z
N GLY A 1 7.99 9.62 -10.70
CA GLY A 1 7.85 8.18 -10.99
C GLY A 1 7.56 7.42 -9.71
N ILE A 2 6.69 6.41 -9.78
CA ILE A 2 6.20 5.61 -8.64
C ILE A 2 7.38 4.96 -7.88
N VAL A 3 8.35 4.47 -8.64
CA VAL A 3 9.56 3.82 -8.11
C VAL A 3 10.72 4.82 -8.20
N LYS A 4 11.25 5.26 -7.05
CA LYS A 4 12.64 5.68 -6.98
C LYS A 4 13.47 4.41 -6.79
N GLY A 5 14.52 4.21 -7.58
CA GLY A 5 15.52 3.19 -7.29
C GLY A 5 16.10 3.41 -5.89
N ASN A 6 16.70 2.39 -5.30
CA ASN A 6 17.57 2.60 -4.14
C ASN A 6 18.74 3.53 -4.52
N GLU A 7 19.56 3.90 -3.54
CA GLU A 7 20.76 4.74 -3.70
C GLU A 7 21.69 4.29 -4.86
N ASN A 8 21.60 3.01 -5.28
CA ASN A 8 22.42 2.40 -6.33
C ASN A 8 21.68 2.25 -7.69
N GLY A 9 20.52 2.87 -7.87
CA GLY A 9 19.80 2.91 -9.15
C GLY A 9 19.19 1.59 -9.63
N THR A 10 19.23 0.52 -8.82
CA THR A 10 18.75 -0.81 -9.23
C THR A 10 17.33 -1.07 -8.72
N PHE A 11 16.42 -1.44 -9.62
CA PHE A 11 15.09 -1.91 -9.24
C PHE A 11 15.19 -3.32 -8.64
N LYS A 12 14.78 -3.47 -7.38
CA LYS A 12 14.81 -4.74 -6.63
C LYS A 12 13.38 -5.27 -6.45
N PRO A 13 12.78 -5.94 -7.46
CA PRO A 13 11.36 -6.33 -7.43
C PRO A 13 10.99 -7.22 -6.23
N ASN A 14 11.92 -8.07 -5.80
CA ASN A 14 11.71 -9.05 -4.73
C ASN A 14 11.98 -8.49 -3.32
N GLN A 15 12.35 -7.20 -3.20
CA GLN A 15 12.56 -6.59 -1.91
C GLN A 15 11.21 -6.31 -1.25
N ASN A 16 11.08 -6.64 0.04
CA ASN A 16 9.93 -6.24 0.84
C ASN A 16 9.88 -4.72 1.01
N VAL A 17 8.67 -4.17 1.10
CA VAL A 17 8.45 -2.72 1.27
C VAL A 17 8.10 -2.39 2.72
N THR A 18 8.60 -1.26 3.19
CA THR A 18 8.12 -0.70 4.47
C THR A 18 6.74 -0.07 4.31
N GLU A 19 6.04 0.19 5.42
CA GLU A 19 4.76 0.91 5.41
C GLU A 19 4.88 2.28 4.72
N ALA A 20 5.93 3.05 5.03
CA ALA A 20 6.15 4.35 4.38
C ALA A 20 6.43 4.23 2.88
N GLU A 21 7.18 3.21 2.45
CA GLU A 21 7.41 2.95 1.03
C GLU A 21 6.11 2.57 0.30
N PHE A 22 5.30 1.69 0.90
CA PHE A 22 4.01 1.27 0.36
C PHE A 22 3.06 2.46 0.22
N ILE A 23 2.86 3.25 1.28
CA ILE A 23 2.00 4.43 1.28
C ILE A 23 2.40 5.41 0.18
N ARG A 24 3.71 5.69 0.03
CA ARG A 24 4.20 6.53 -1.06
C ARG A 24 3.86 5.92 -2.42
N MET A 25 4.14 4.62 -2.63
CA MET A 25 3.85 3.95 -3.90
C MET A 25 2.36 4.01 -4.24
N LEU A 26 1.49 3.77 -3.27
CA LEU A 26 0.04 3.83 -3.43
C LEU A 26 -0.42 5.24 -3.80
N VAL A 27 -0.03 6.26 -3.04
CA VAL A 27 -0.44 7.66 -3.30
C VAL A 27 0.05 8.12 -4.67
N VAL A 28 1.33 7.89 -4.99
CA VAL A 28 1.88 8.27 -6.30
C VAL A 28 1.24 7.47 -7.43
N GLY A 29 0.95 6.19 -7.19
CA GLY A 29 0.32 5.30 -8.17
C GLY A 29 -1.11 5.70 -8.51
N LEU A 30 -1.91 6.07 -7.52
CA LEU A 30 -3.31 6.44 -7.71
C LEU A 30 -3.52 7.88 -8.19
N THR A 31 -2.61 8.79 -7.85
CA THR A 31 -2.74 10.22 -8.20
C THR A 31 -1.88 10.65 -9.38
N GLY A 32 -0.97 9.79 -9.85
CA GLY A 32 -0.01 10.08 -10.91
C GLY A 32 1.09 11.09 -10.53
N LYS A 33 1.06 11.68 -9.32
CA LYS A 33 1.99 12.70 -8.87
C LYS A 33 2.53 12.44 -7.47
N ASP A 34 3.76 12.90 -7.23
CA ASP A 34 4.32 12.90 -5.89
C ASP A 34 3.76 14.07 -5.08
N LEU A 35 3.57 13.87 -3.77
CA LEU A 35 3.12 14.96 -2.91
C LEU A 35 4.28 15.95 -2.70
N GLU A 36 3.96 17.23 -2.73
CA GLU A 36 4.92 18.29 -2.45
C GLU A 36 5.21 18.38 -0.95
N ASP A 37 6.43 18.82 -0.61
CA ASP A 37 6.77 19.10 0.77
C ASP A 37 6.04 20.36 1.24
N SER A 38 5.68 20.39 2.52
CA SER A 38 5.06 21.54 3.17
C SER A 38 5.92 21.98 4.34
N TYR A 39 5.60 23.13 4.94
CA TYR A 39 6.23 23.59 6.17
C TYR A 39 6.02 22.63 7.37
N LEU A 40 5.12 21.64 7.25
CA LEU A 40 4.88 20.59 8.25
C LEU A 40 5.66 19.29 7.98
N THR A 41 6.52 19.27 6.96
CA THR A 41 7.25 18.06 6.56
C THR A 41 8.65 18.04 7.18
N ASP A 42 8.80 17.41 8.36
CA ASP A 42 10.11 17.18 8.99
C ASP A 42 10.80 15.93 8.42
N ARG A 43 10.01 14.90 8.11
CA ARG A 43 10.44 13.64 7.49
C ARG A 43 9.85 13.53 6.11
N TRP A 44 10.59 12.92 5.18
CA TRP A 44 10.15 12.71 3.79
C TRP A 44 8.77 12.07 3.66
N SER A 45 8.37 11.26 4.65
CA SER A 45 7.10 10.53 4.63
C SER A 45 5.92 11.29 5.26
N ASP A 46 6.15 12.35 6.05
CA ASP A 46 5.10 13.05 6.83
C ASP A 46 3.94 13.51 5.93
N LYS A 47 4.24 14.01 4.74
CA LYS A 47 3.24 14.45 3.77
C LYS A 47 2.23 13.37 3.38
N TYR A 48 2.66 12.11 3.23
CA TYR A 48 1.75 11.03 2.87
C TYR A 48 0.93 10.57 4.06
N TYR A 49 1.53 10.49 5.24
CA TYR A 49 0.83 10.12 6.47
C TYR A 49 -0.24 11.16 6.82
N ASN A 50 0.08 12.46 6.75
CA ASN A 50 -0.89 13.53 6.94
C ASN A 50 -2.03 13.43 5.91
N PHE A 51 -1.70 13.27 4.63
CA PHE A 51 -2.70 13.14 3.56
C PHE A 51 -3.67 11.97 3.76
N LEU A 52 -3.16 10.80 4.13
CA LEU A 52 -3.98 9.60 4.33
C LEU A 52 -4.75 9.63 5.67
N TYR A 53 -4.14 10.15 6.74
CA TYR A 53 -4.80 10.30 8.03
C TYR A 53 -6.03 11.21 7.96
N PHE A 54 -5.93 12.37 7.30
CA PHE A 54 -7.09 13.25 7.10
C PHE A 54 -8.18 12.66 6.20
N LYS A 55 -7.86 11.62 5.44
CA LYS A 55 -8.82 10.84 4.65
C LYS A 55 -9.33 9.59 5.39
N ASN A 56 -8.98 9.43 6.66
CA ASN A 56 -9.40 8.33 7.53
C ASN A 56 -8.89 6.95 7.08
N TYR A 57 -7.67 6.88 6.54
CA TYR A 57 -7.02 5.60 6.24
C TYR A 57 -6.32 5.05 7.49
N PRO A 58 -6.27 3.73 7.70
CA PRO A 58 -5.56 3.09 8.81
C PRO A 58 -4.05 3.08 8.53
N VAL A 59 -3.37 4.19 8.85
CA VAL A 59 -1.93 4.35 8.66
C VAL A 59 -1.23 4.43 10.02
N ASP A 60 -0.82 3.28 10.55
CA ASP A 60 -0.31 3.15 11.92
C ASP A 60 0.96 3.99 12.16
N GLY A 61 1.77 4.17 11.12
CA GLY A 61 2.94 5.05 11.13
C GLY A 61 2.64 6.54 11.38
N TYR A 62 1.37 6.96 11.36
CA TYR A 62 0.96 8.30 11.81
C TYR A 62 1.12 8.43 13.32
N ALA A 63 0.71 7.41 14.08
CA ALA A 63 0.78 7.40 15.54
C ALA A 63 2.12 6.88 16.08
N ASP A 64 2.72 5.89 15.42
CA ASP A 64 4.03 5.33 15.80
C ASP A 64 5.04 5.41 14.64
N LEU A 65 5.96 6.36 14.74
CA LEU A 65 7.00 6.61 13.73
C LEU A 65 7.91 5.40 13.47
N GLN A 66 8.01 4.45 14.40
CA GLN A 66 8.83 3.25 14.20
C GLN A 66 8.22 2.30 13.17
N LEU A 67 6.88 2.28 13.04
CA LEU A 67 6.17 1.41 12.09
C LEU A 67 6.44 1.79 10.63
N ARG A 68 6.71 3.08 10.37
CA ARG A 68 7.09 3.59 9.04
C ARG A 68 8.25 2.84 8.38
N ASN A 69 9.17 2.32 9.19
CA ASN A 69 10.38 1.62 8.76
C ASN A 69 10.25 0.08 8.86
N LYS A 70 9.13 -0.44 9.37
CA LYS A 70 8.85 -1.88 9.40
C LYS A 70 8.24 -2.33 8.08
N TYR A 71 8.53 -3.56 7.68
CA TYR A 71 7.88 -4.16 6.51
C TYR A 71 6.39 -4.33 6.74
N ILE A 72 5.60 -3.87 5.78
CA ILE A 72 4.13 -3.93 5.86
C ILE A 72 3.66 -5.35 5.53
N THR A 73 2.67 -5.83 6.28
CA THR A 73 1.98 -7.09 6.01
C THR A 73 0.97 -6.94 4.88
N ARG A 74 0.65 -8.04 4.22
CA ARG A 74 -0.38 -8.05 3.18
C ARG A 74 -1.76 -7.74 3.74
N GLU A 75 -2.04 -8.14 4.97
CA GLU A 75 -3.28 -7.76 5.68
C GLU A 75 -3.41 -6.24 5.78
N HIS A 76 -2.41 -5.54 6.29
CA HIS A 76 -2.45 -4.08 6.42
C HIS A 76 -2.54 -3.37 5.06
N VAL A 77 -1.93 -3.94 4.02
CA VAL A 77 -2.15 -3.49 2.64
C VAL A 77 -3.62 -3.60 2.24
N ALA A 78 -4.30 -4.69 2.56
CA ALA A 78 -5.72 -4.87 2.25
C ALA A 78 -6.60 -3.84 2.97
N GLU A 79 -6.29 -3.51 4.22
CA GLU A 79 -7.00 -2.51 5.02
C GLU A 79 -6.89 -1.11 4.41
N ILE A 80 -5.67 -0.68 4.09
CA ILE A 80 -5.40 0.60 3.43
C ILE A 80 -6.06 0.66 2.05
N VAL A 81 -6.02 -0.43 1.26
CA VAL A 81 -6.65 -0.50 -0.07
C VAL A 81 -8.17 -0.47 0.02
N SER A 82 -8.76 -1.15 1.01
CA SER A 82 -10.21 -1.09 1.23
C SER A 82 -10.65 0.34 1.54
N SER A 83 -9.87 1.05 2.36
CA SER A 83 -10.09 2.45 2.70
C SER A 83 -9.96 3.36 1.49
N ALA A 84 -9.07 3.01 0.55
CA ALA A 84 -8.94 3.70 -0.73
C ALA A 84 -10.17 3.59 -1.63
N ASP A 85 -10.92 2.49 -1.52
CA ASP A 85 -12.19 2.29 -2.21
C ASP A 85 -13.40 2.78 -1.38
N GLY A 86 -13.15 3.52 -0.30
CA GLY A 86 -14.16 4.19 0.52
C GLY A 86 -14.78 3.34 1.64
N VAL A 87 -14.17 2.20 1.99
CA VAL A 87 -14.67 1.30 3.06
C VAL A 87 -13.56 0.99 4.06
N ASN A 88 -13.84 1.03 5.37
CA ASN A 88 -12.82 0.75 6.39
C ASN A 88 -12.97 -0.69 6.91
N PHE A 89 -12.57 -1.67 6.11
CA PHE A 89 -12.52 -3.06 6.56
C PHE A 89 -11.18 -3.38 7.23
N GLU A 90 -11.21 -4.34 8.14
CA GLU A 90 -10.04 -4.81 8.92
C GLU A 90 -9.87 -6.33 8.77
N GLY A 91 -8.62 -6.80 8.90
CA GLY A 91 -8.28 -8.23 8.89
C GLY A 91 -8.88 -9.02 7.72
N ASP A 92 -9.50 -10.15 8.05
CA ASP A 92 -10.13 -11.06 7.08
C ASP A 92 -11.17 -10.40 6.17
N GLN A 93 -11.90 -9.38 6.67
CA GLN A 93 -12.89 -8.67 5.87
C GLN A 93 -12.22 -7.81 4.79
N ALA A 94 -11.12 -7.14 5.13
CA ALA A 94 -10.34 -6.36 4.17
C ALA A 94 -9.74 -7.29 3.11
N ILE A 95 -9.20 -8.43 3.54
CA ILE A 95 -8.66 -9.46 2.64
C ILE A 95 -9.74 -9.96 1.68
N GLN A 96 -10.89 -10.38 2.20
CA GLN A 96 -12.00 -10.85 1.37
C GLN A 96 -12.46 -9.78 0.38
N TYR A 97 -12.49 -8.52 0.81
CA TYR A 97 -12.86 -7.39 -0.04
C TYR A 97 -11.92 -7.21 -1.23
N VAL A 98 -10.61 -7.10 -0.98
CA VAL A 98 -9.63 -6.86 -2.05
C VAL A 98 -9.51 -8.04 -3.01
N LEU A 99 -9.72 -9.28 -2.52
CA LEU A 99 -9.80 -10.47 -3.34
C LEU A 99 -11.06 -10.51 -4.22
N GLY A 100 -12.22 -10.16 -3.64
CA GLY A 100 -13.50 -10.12 -4.35
C GLY A 100 -13.54 -9.05 -5.45
N LYS A 101 -12.92 -7.90 -5.18
CA LYS A 101 -12.75 -6.81 -6.13
C LYS A 101 -11.64 -7.03 -7.15
N LYS A 102 -10.83 -8.09 -6.98
CA LYS A 102 -9.62 -8.38 -7.79
C LYS A 102 -8.57 -7.26 -7.75
N TYR A 103 -8.58 -6.46 -6.69
CA TYR A 103 -7.54 -5.47 -6.41
C TYR A 103 -6.23 -6.15 -6.07
N ALA A 104 -6.30 -7.15 -5.19
CA ALA A 104 -5.16 -7.99 -4.84
C ALA A 104 -5.45 -9.46 -5.19
N LEU A 105 -4.39 -10.24 -5.39
CA LEU A 105 -4.49 -11.66 -5.73
C LEU A 105 -3.89 -12.52 -4.61
N GLY A 106 -4.39 -13.74 -4.45
CA GLY A 106 -3.74 -14.76 -3.62
C GLY A 106 -2.36 -15.13 -4.15
N ARG A 107 -1.51 -15.71 -3.29
CA ARG A 107 -0.21 -16.28 -3.69
C ARG A 107 -0.30 -17.72 -4.18
N ILE A 108 -1.43 -18.39 -3.91
CA ILE A 108 -1.68 -19.75 -4.36
C ILE A 108 -2.52 -19.69 -5.66
N PRO A 109 -1.97 -20.11 -6.82
CA PRO A 109 -2.71 -20.09 -8.07
C PRO A 109 -3.99 -20.91 -7.99
N GLY A 110 -5.10 -20.33 -8.44
CA GLY A 110 -6.43 -20.99 -8.42
C GLY A 110 -7.15 -20.89 -7.07
N GLU A 111 -6.53 -20.35 -6.02
CA GLU A 111 -7.16 -20.15 -4.72
C GLU A 111 -7.39 -18.66 -4.43
N ASN A 112 -8.66 -18.25 -4.45
CA ASN A 112 -9.06 -16.90 -4.03
C ASN A 112 -9.60 -16.93 -2.60
N THR A 113 -8.78 -17.40 -1.65
CA THR A 113 -9.15 -17.59 -0.25
C THR A 113 -8.36 -16.66 0.66
N ILE A 114 -8.92 -16.33 1.83
CA ILE A 114 -8.24 -15.53 2.87
C ILE A 114 -6.90 -16.17 3.25
N LYS A 115 -6.87 -17.51 3.44
CA LYS A 115 -5.63 -18.24 3.71
C LYS A 115 -4.63 -18.14 2.54
N GLY A 116 -5.08 -18.31 1.31
CA GLY A 116 -4.25 -18.20 0.10
C GLY A 116 -3.73 -16.78 -0.16
N TYR A 117 -4.35 -15.77 0.45
CA TYR A 117 -3.85 -14.40 0.48
C TYR A 117 -2.61 -14.22 1.36
N MET A 118 -2.34 -15.12 2.31
CA MET A 118 -1.15 -15.04 3.16
C MET A 118 -1.02 -13.67 3.86
N GLY A 119 -2.08 -13.22 4.55
CA GLY A 119 -2.18 -11.87 5.15
C GLY A 119 -1.02 -11.49 6.08
N HIS A 120 -0.51 -12.44 6.87
CA HIS A 120 0.59 -12.21 7.81
C HIS A 120 1.98 -12.06 7.15
N GLU A 121 2.11 -12.43 5.88
CA GLU A 121 3.37 -12.27 5.14
C GLU A 121 3.58 -10.82 4.71
N THR A 122 4.84 -10.43 4.51
CA THR A 122 5.18 -9.12 3.94
C THR A 122 4.97 -9.09 2.43
N ILE A 123 4.79 -7.88 1.88
CA ILE A 123 4.61 -7.67 0.44
C ILE A 123 5.89 -7.14 -0.23
N THR A 124 6.15 -7.59 -1.46
CA THR A 124 7.29 -7.15 -2.27
C THR A 124 6.95 -5.95 -3.15
N ARG A 125 7.98 -5.23 -3.62
CA ARG A 125 7.81 -4.11 -4.56
C ARG A 125 7.06 -4.51 -5.84
N ALA A 126 7.34 -5.69 -6.38
CA ALA A 126 6.65 -6.19 -7.58
C ALA A 126 5.16 -6.42 -7.31
N GLU A 127 4.82 -7.01 -6.17
CA GLU A 127 3.42 -7.22 -5.77
C GLU A 127 2.68 -5.90 -5.56
N VAL A 128 3.32 -4.89 -4.97
CA VAL A 128 2.71 -3.54 -4.82
C VAL A 128 2.46 -2.89 -6.18
N LEU A 129 3.37 -3.02 -7.15
CA LEU A 129 3.14 -2.48 -8.50
C LEU A 129 2.00 -3.20 -9.22
N GLN A 130 1.92 -4.53 -9.09
CA GLN A 130 0.82 -5.31 -9.64
C GLN A 130 -0.52 -4.92 -8.99
N LEU A 131 -0.53 -4.72 -7.67
CA LEU A 131 -1.68 -4.20 -6.93
C LEU A 131 -2.10 -2.84 -7.50
N ILE A 132 -1.20 -1.85 -7.58
CA ILE A 132 -1.53 -0.52 -8.12
C ILE A 132 -2.08 -0.62 -9.55
N LYS A 133 -1.48 -1.46 -10.40
CA LYS A 133 -2.00 -1.71 -11.75
C LYS A 133 -3.44 -2.21 -11.71
N ASN A 134 -3.73 -3.20 -10.86
CA ASN A 134 -5.08 -3.73 -10.70
C ASN A 134 -6.06 -2.66 -10.20
N LEU A 135 -5.66 -1.81 -9.24
CA LEU A 135 -6.50 -0.70 -8.76
C LEU A 135 -6.85 0.27 -9.89
N THR A 136 -5.85 0.66 -10.70
CA THR A 136 -6.04 1.52 -11.87
C THR A 136 -6.94 0.88 -12.91
N ASP A 137 -6.72 -0.40 -13.24
CA ASP A 137 -7.52 -1.14 -14.22
C ASP A 137 -9.01 -1.26 -13.80
N HIS A 138 -9.28 -1.19 -12.49
CA HIS A 138 -10.64 -1.21 -11.93
C HIS A 138 -11.19 0.19 -11.57
N GLY A 139 -10.57 1.26 -12.09
CA GLY A 139 -11.12 2.62 -12.04
C GLY A 139 -10.86 3.41 -10.75
N MET A 140 -9.89 2.98 -9.93
CA MET A 140 -9.58 3.63 -8.65
C MET A 140 -8.56 4.76 -8.76
N ALA A 141 -7.94 4.96 -9.92
CA ALA A 141 -7.05 6.10 -10.18
C ALA A 141 -7.87 7.33 -10.62
N ASN A 142 -7.47 8.52 -10.16
CA ASN A 142 -8.10 9.80 -10.51
C ASN A 142 -7.33 10.55 -11.59
#